data_AF-A0A227J1E3-F1
#
_entry.id   AF-A0A227J1E3-F1
#
_cell.length_a   1.000
_cell.length_b   1.000
_cell.length_c   1.000
_cell.angle_alpha   90.00
_cell.angle_beta   90.00
_cell.angle_gamma   90.00
#
_symmetry.space_group_name_H-M   'P 1'
#
loop_
_entity.id
_entity.type
_entity.pdbx_description
1 polymer ?
#
loop_
_entity_poly.entity_id
_entity_poly.type
_entity_poly.pdbx_seq_one_letter_code
_entity_poly.pdbx_strand_id
1 'polypeptide(L)'
;MSGQTVEVLNTDAEGRLVLCDALTYVERFEPDCVVDVATLTGACVIALGHHISGVLSNHNPLAHELVNASEQSSDRAWRLPMADEYHEQLKSPFA
;
A
#
# COMPACT_ATOMS: atom_id res chain seq x y z
N MET A 1 -2.23 -1.72 18.22
CA MET A 1 -2.55 -2.96 17.49
C MET A 1 -4.04 -2.99 17.24
N SER A 2 -4.47 -3.39 16.05
CA SER A 2 -5.85 -3.20 15.57
C SER A 2 -6.85 -4.25 16.09
N GLY A 3 -6.35 -5.36 16.64
CA GLY A 3 -7.17 -6.49 17.09
C GLY A 3 -7.69 -7.39 15.96
N GLN A 4 -7.37 -7.08 14.70
CA GLN A 4 -7.71 -7.93 13.55
C GLN A 4 -6.81 -9.16 13.48
N THR A 5 -7.37 -10.28 13.04
CA THR A 5 -6.65 -11.52 12.76
C THR A 5 -6.28 -11.62 11.29
N VAL A 6 -5.13 -12.25 10.99
CA VAL A 6 -4.68 -12.48 9.62
C VAL A 6 -4.23 -13.93 9.49
N GLU A 7 -4.81 -14.67 8.54
CA GLU A 7 -4.34 -15.99 8.17
C GLU A 7 -3.11 -15.87 7.24
N VAL A 8 -1.97 -16.40 7.69
CA VAL A 8 -0.73 -16.35 6.91
C VAL A 8 -0.70 -17.49 5.90
N LEU A 9 -1.25 -17.25 4.70
CA LEU A 9 -1.23 -18.21 3.58
C LEU A 9 0.15 -18.34 2.92
N ASN A 10 0.97 -17.28 2.97
CA ASN A 10 2.33 -17.26 2.44
C ASN A 10 3.22 -16.38 3.33
N THR A 11 4.31 -16.96 3.86
CA THR A 11 5.25 -16.25 4.73
C THR A 11 6.20 -15.32 3.98
N ASP A 12 6.31 -15.43 2.64
CA ASP A 12 7.08 -14.52 1.77
C ASP A 12 6.32 -13.21 1.48
N ALA A 13 5.12 -13.06 2.05
CA ALA A 13 4.33 -11.85 2.02
C ALA A 13 4.36 -11.11 3.37
N GLU A 14 5.38 -11.33 4.19
CA GLU A 14 5.53 -10.85 5.57
C GLU A 14 5.63 -9.33 5.69
N GLY A 15 6.16 -8.64 4.67
CA GLY A 15 6.32 -7.18 4.71
C GLY A 15 5.03 -6.44 5.06
N ARG A 16 3.87 -6.93 4.59
CA ARG A 16 2.55 -6.34 4.89
C ARG A 16 2.12 -6.55 6.34
N LEU A 17 2.60 -7.60 7.01
CA LEU A 17 2.28 -7.90 8.41
C LEU A 17 3.02 -6.92 9.34
N VAL A 18 4.26 -6.56 9.00
CA VAL A 18 4.98 -5.51 9.74
C VAL A 18 4.34 -4.14 9.49
N LEU A 19 3.96 -3.85 8.24
CA LEU A 19 3.36 -2.57 7.88
C LEU A 19 1.99 -2.34 8.53
N CYS A 20 1.12 -3.35 8.65
CA CYS A 20 -0.19 -3.13 9.26
C CYS A 20 -0.09 -2.76 10.75
N ASP A 21 0.88 -3.32 11.47
CA ASP A 21 1.17 -2.94 12.85
C ASP A 21 1.78 -1.53 12.94
N ALA A 22 2.70 -1.20 12.03
CA ALA A 22 3.29 0.14 11.96
C ALA A 22 2.25 1.21 11.64
N LEU A 23 1.37 0.97 10.68
CA LEU A 23 0.26 1.87 10.32
C LEU A 23 -0.69 2.06 11.50
N THR A 24 -1.07 0.96 12.17
CA THR A 24 -1.90 1.05 13.38
C THR A 24 -1.20 1.83 14.50
N TYR A 25 0.11 1.68 14.64
CA TYR A 25 0.88 2.41 15.63
C TYR A 25 0.93 3.92 15.31
N VAL A 26 1.00 4.29 14.04
CA VAL A 26 1.07 5.68 13.59
C VAL A 26 -0.23 6.45 13.89
N GLU A 27 -1.38 5.79 13.92
CA GLU A 27 -2.69 6.43 14.23
C GLU A 27 -2.67 7.23 15.55
N ARG A 28 -1.88 6.81 16.55
CA ARG A 28 -1.77 7.49 17.84
C ARG A 28 -1.22 8.92 17.77
N PHE A 29 -0.60 9.28 16.64
CA PHE A 29 -0.05 10.61 16.41
C PHE A 29 -1.06 11.54 15.72
N GLU A 30 -2.27 11.05 15.44
CA GLU A 30 -3.34 11.79 14.76
C GLU A 30 -2.86 12.53 13.49
N PRO A 31 -2.16 11.84 12.57
CA PRO A 31 -1.57 12.49 11.40
C PRO A 31 -2.64 12.95 10.41
N ASP A 32 -2.41 14.10 9.77
CA ASP A 32 -3.27 14.59 8.68
C ASP A 32 -3.22 13.66 7.45
N CYS A 33 -2.06 13.05 7.20
CA CYS A 33 -1.87 12.05 6.15
C CYS A 33 -0.77 11.05 6.52
N VAL A 34 -0.87 9.84 5.96
CA VAL A 34 0.14 8.78 6.11
C VAL A 34 0.54 8.30 4.74
N VAL A 35 1.85 8.21 4.50
CA VAL A 35 2.44 7.64 3.28
C VAL A 35 3.40 6.55 3.70
N ASP A 36 3.11 5.30 3.32
CA ASP A 36 4.05 4.19 3.44
C ASP A 36 4.83 3.97 2.14
N VAL A 37 6.06 3.48 2.26
CA VAL A 37 6.95 3.15 1.13
C VAL A 37 7.54 1.78 1.37
N ALA A 38 7.30 0.84 0.46
CA ALA A 38 7.73 -0.54 0.61
C ALA A 38 8.03 -1.22 -0.72
N THR A 39 9.07 -2.06 -0.73
CA THR A 39 9.34 -3.03 -1.81
C THR A 39 8.43 -4.25 -1.65
N LEU A 40 7.12 -4.05 -1.81
CA LEU A 40 6.10 -4.97 -1.28
C LEU A 40 5.83 -6.19 -2.17
N THR A 41 5.86 -6.04 -3.50
CA THR A 41 5.45 -7.11 -4.40
C THR A 41 6.28 -7.16 -5.68
N GLY A 42 6.53 -8.37 -6.18
CA GLY A 42 6.97 -8.56 -7.56
C GLY A 42 5.89 -8.20 -8.59
N ALA A 43 4.61 -8.21 -8.21
CA ALA A 43 3.50 -7.85 -9.09
C ALA A 43 3.58 -6.39 -9.56
N CYS A 44 4.00 -5.46 -8.70
CA CYS A 44 4.24 -4.07 -9.08
C CYS A 44 5.35 -3.96 -10.14
N VAL A 45 6.41 -4.75 -10.01
CA VAL A 45 7.50 -4.82 -10.99
C VAL A 45 7.02 -5.38 -12.33
N ILE A 46 6.17 -6.42 -12.31
CA ILE A 46 5.56 -6.97 -13.53
C ILE A 46 4.71 -5.91 -14.25
N ALA A 47 3.95 -5.09 -13.49
CA ALA A 47 3.05 -4.09 -14.05
C ALA A 47 3.76 -2.84 -14.58
N LEU A 48 4.77 -2.33 -13.86
CA LEU A 48 5.36 -1.00 -14.09
C LEU A 48 6.87 -1.05 -14.44
N GLY A 49 7.49 -2.21 -14.39
CA GLY A 49 8.94 -2.37 -14.56
C GLY A 49 9.73 -1.89 -13.34
N HIS A 50 11.02 -1.59 -13.56
CA HIS A 50 11.96 -1.19 -12.50
C HIS A 50 12.14 0.32 -12.34
N HIS A 51 11.43 1.13 -13.13
CA HIS A 51 11.69 2.57 -13.25
C HIS A 51 10.55 3.47 -12.73
N ILE A 52 9.42 2.88 -12.37
CA ILE A 52 8.21 3.59 -11.97
C ILE A 52 7.65 2.92 -10.72
N SER A 53 7.49 3.70 -9.65
CA SER A 53 6.86 3.23 -8.41
C SER A 53 5.33 3.17 -8.55
N GLY A 54 4.69 2.17 -7.95
CA GLY A 54 3.23 2.09 -7.88
C GLY A 54 2.68 2.94 -6.72
N VAL A 55 1.66 3.75 -6.99
CA VAL A 55 0.93 4.52 -5.97
C VAL A 55 -0.47 3.96 -5.81
N LEU A 56 -0.83 3.61 -4.58
CA LEU A 56 -2.17 3.21 -4.15
C LEU A 56 -2.65 4.21 -3.10
N SER A 57 -3.90 4.62 -3.18
CA SER A 57 -4.48 5.55 -2.20
C SER A 57 -6.00 5.51 -2.25
N ASN A 58 -6.62 5.58 -1.08
CA ASN A 58 -8.06 5.80 -0.88
C ASN A 58 -8.46 7.28 -1.02
N HIS A 59 -7.51 8.21 -1.11
CA HIS A 59 -7.76 9.64 -1.18
C HIS A 59 -7.27 10.23 -2.51
N ASN A 60 -8.21 10.53 -3.41
CA ASN A 60 -7.91 11.00 -4.77
C ASN A 60 -6.99 12.25 -4.82
N PRO A 61 -7.22 13.31 -4.02
CA PRO A 61 -6.32 14.47 -4.02
C PRO A 61 -4.88 14.12 -3.64
N LEU A 62 -4.68 13.28 -2.61
CA LEU A 62 -3.35 12.88 -2.16
C LEU A 62 -2.62 12.06 -3.23
N ALA A 63 -3.35 11.17 -3.92
CA ALA A 63 -2.79 10.40 -5.03
C ALA A 63 -2.29 11.32 -6.16
N HIS A 64 -3.04 12.37 -6.50
CA HIS A 64 -2.62 13.35 -7.51
C HIS A 64 -1.42 14.17 -7.05
N GLU A 65 -1.40 14.61 -5.79
CA GLU A 65 -0.25 15.32 -5.22
C GLU A 65 1.03 14.49 -5.30
N LEU A 66 0.97 13.20 -4.94
CA LEU A 66 2.11 12.30 -5.02
C LEU A 66 2.59 12.07 -6.45
N VAL A 67 1.68 11.86 -7.41
CA VAL A 67 2.05 11.69 -8.83
C VAL A 67 2.67 12.98 -9.38
N ASN A 68 2.10 14.15 -9.09
CA ASN A 68 2.66 15.43 -9.51
C ASN A 68 4.04 15.70 -8.88
N ALA A 69 4.24 15.32 -7.61
CA ALA A 69 5.54 15.43 -6.95
C ALA A 69 6.57 14.50 -7.61
N SER A 70 6.16 13.29 -8.01
CA SER A 70 6.97 12.30 -8.74
C SER A 70 7.52 12.86 -10.08
N GLU A 71 6.71 13.65 -10.78
CA GLU A 71 7.12 14.31 -12.03
C GLU A 71 8.13 15.43 -11.78
N GLN A 72 7.91 16.22 -10.73
CA GLN A 72 8.80 17.33 -10.35
C GLN A 72 10.16 16.85 -9.84
N SER A 73 10.18 15.75 -9.07
CA SER A 73 11.40 15.16 -8.53
C SER A 73 12.14 14.28 -9.55
N SER A 74 11.52 13.98 -10.70
CA SER A 74 11.97 12.95 -11.65
C SER A 74 12.06 11.53 -11.07
N ASP A 75 11.45 11.29 -9.91
CA ASP A 75 11.26 9.96 -9.32
C ASP A 75 9.86 9.46 -9.64
N ARG A 76 9.71 8.89 -10.85
CA ARG A 76 8.39 8.66 -11.48
C ARG A 76 7.53 7.68 -10.70
N ALA A 77 6.24 8.01 -10.59
CA ALA A 77 5.22 7.15 -10.01
C ALA A 77 4.00 7.03 -10.92
N TRP A 78 3.29 5.90 -10.82
CA TRP A 78 2.03 5.66 -11.53
C TRP A 78 0.96 5.15 -10.57
N ARG A 79 -0.24 5.73 -10.67
CA ARG A 79 -1.36 5.34 -9.82
C ARG A 79 -1.97 4.02 -10.29
N LEU A 80 -2.04 3.04 -9.39
CA LEU A 80 -2.72 1.76 -9.59
C LEU A 80 -4.16 1.82 -9.02
N PRO A 81 -5.10 1.03 -9.56
CA PRO A 81 -6.47 1.00 -9.04
C PRO A 81 -6.53 0.33 -7.67
N MET A 82 -7.42 0.84 -6.81
CA MET A 82 -7.72 0.28 -5.48
C MET A 82 -9.23 0.13 -5.32
N ALA A 83 -9.81 -0.66 -6.22
CA ALA A 83 -11.25 -0.87 -6.29
C ALA A 83 -11.70 -1.89 -5.23
N ASP A 84 -12.92 -1.71 -4.71
CA ASP A 84 -13.47 -2.52 -3.61
C ASP A 84 -13.59 -4.01 -3.98
N GLU A 85 -13.74 -4.34 -5.27
CA GLU A 85 -13.83 -5.71 -5.76
C GLU A 85 -12.56 -6.53 -5.49
N TYR A 86 -11.40 -5.88 -5.29
CA TYR A 86 -10.18 -6.57 -4.90
C TYR A 86 -10.20 -7.03 -3.44
N HIS A 87 -11.02 -6.43 -2.59
CA HIS A 87 -11.12 -6.81 -1.17
C HIS A 87 -11.68 -8.22 -0.99
N GLU A 88 -12.59 -8.64 -1.87
CA GLU A 88 -13.14 -10.00 -1.88
C GLU A 88 -12.06 -11.08 -2.05
N GLN A 89 -10.94 -10.75 -2.69
CA GLN A 89 -9.82 -11.67 -2.91
C GLN A 89 -8.97 -11.91 -1.65
N LEU A 90 -9.20 -11.13 -0.59
CA LEU A 90 -8.45 -11.21 0.68
C LEU A 90 -9.22 -11.93 1.79
N LYS A 91 -10.46 -12.39 1.54
CA LYS A 91 -11.27 -13.07 2.56
C LYS A 91 -10.64 -14.39 2.98
N SER A 92 -10.51 -14.59 4.29
CA SER A 92 -10.12 -15.86 4.90
C SER A 92 -11.35 -16.54 5.53
N PRO A 93 -11.45 -17.88 5.47
CA PRO A 93 -12.46 -18.64 6.21
C PRO A 93 -12.12 -18.82 7.70
N PHE A 94 -10.91 -18.45 8.14
CA PHE A 94 -10.41 -18.70 9.50
C PHE A 94 -10.05 -17.44 10.29
N ALA A 95 -9.85 -16.31 9.61
CA ALA A 95 -9.37 -15.06 10.21
C ALA A 95 -10.06 -13.83 9.62
#